data_AF-A0A8S4QLK1-F1
#
_entry.id   AF-A0A8S4QLK1-F1
#
_cell.length_a   1.000
_cell.length_b   1.000
_cell.length_c   1.000
_cell.angle_alpha   90.00
_cell.angle_beta   90.00
_cell.angle_gamma   90.00
#
_symmetry.space_group_name_H-M   'P 1'
#
loop_
_entity.id
_entity.type
_entity.pdbx_description
1 polymer ?
#
loop_
_entity_poly.entity_id
_entity_poly.type
_entity_poly.pdbx_seq_one_letter_code
_entity_poly.pdbx_strand_id
1 'polypeptide(L)'
;VKEACSLCLTIEHGDCSATLLELAPILGGALSRSCPGQLAKLVGRLGQYSRSALPPQRCASLALLADLLNYRCNDNPVLVESVLATLNTGWKDEDPRVRAACLRGAANVGQLKDQHR
;
A
#
# COMPACT_ATOMS: atom_id res chain seq x y z
N VAL A 1 19.13 7.04 0.55
CA VAL A 1 18.05 7.97 0.99
C VAL A 1 17.85 9.13 0.00
N LYS A 2 18.90 9.86 -0.40
CA LYS A 2 18.80 10.94 -1.43
C LYS A 2 18.22 10.47 -2.77
N GLU A 3 18.63 9.30 -3.26
CA GLU A 3 18.16 8.76 -4.55
C GLU A 3 16.67 8.38 -4.54
N ALA A 4 16.17 7.83 -3.44
CA ALA A 4 14.75 7.49 -3.31
C ALA A 4 13.86 8.75 -3.28
N CYS A 5 14.32 9.84 -2.62
CA CYS A 5 13.62 11.12 -2.65
C CYS A 5 13.68 11.77 -4.05
N SER A 6 14.79 11.61 -4.77
CA SER A 6 14.95 12.07 -6.16
C SER A 6 14.04 11.33 -7.13
N LEU A 7 13.83 10.02 -6.91
CA LEU A 7 12.87 9.20 -7.64
C LEU A 7 11.42 9.63 -7.37
N CYS A 8 11.08 10.02 -6.15
CA CYS A 8 9.75 10.55 -5.83
C CYS A 8 9.46 11.91 -6.49
N LEU A 9 10.49 12.72 -6.78
CA LEU A 9 10.37 14.01 -7.45
C LEU A 9 10.32 13.91 -8.98
N THR A 10 10.67 12.76 -9.56
CA THR A 10 10.67 12.52 -11.01
C THR A 10 9.39 11.84 -11.52
N ILE A 11 8.42 11.56 -10.64
CA ILE A 11 7.13 10.94 -10.99
C ILE A 11 6.21 11.91 -11.77
N GLU A 12 6.64 13.12 -12.08
CA GLU A 12 5.81 14.10 -12.79
C GLU A 12 5.80 13.97 -14.34
N HIS A 13 6.67 13.17 -14.97
CA HIS A 13 6.86 13.28 -16.45
C HIS A 13 6.63 12.04 -17.32
N GLY A 14 5.88 11.05 -16.86
CA GLY A 14 5.31 10.03 -17.75
C GLY A 14 5.13 8.70 -17.06
N ASP A 15 3.91 8.14 -17.15
CA ASP A 15 3.46 6.75 -16.93
C ASP A 15 4.05 5.85 -15.81
N CYS A 16 5.01 6.31 -15.00
CA CYS A 16 5.72 5.53 -13.98
C CYS A 16 4.86 5.21 -12.75
N SER A 17 3.63 5.73 -12.67
CA SER A 17 2.71 5.37 -11.59
C SER A 17 2.30 3.90 -11.64
N ALA A 18 2.30 3.27 -12.83
CA ALA A 18 2.06 1.83 -12.98
C ALA A 18 3.21 0.99 -12.39
N THR A 19 4.46 1.44 -12.56
CA THR A 19 5.65 0.76 -12.03
C THR A 19 5.58 0.57 -10.51
N LEU A 20 5.07 1.57 -9.77
CA LEU A 20 4.91 1.44 -8.32
C LEU A 20 3.86 0.40 -7.93
N LEU A 21 2.82 0.23 -8.74
CA LEU A 21 1.82 -0.82 -8.55
C LEU A 21 2.42 -2.20 -8.84
N GLU A 22 3.24 -2.32 -9.88
CA GLU A 22 3.93 -3.56 -10.26
C GLU A 22 5.01 -3.98 -9.26
N LEU A 23 5.68 -3.00 -8.63
CA LEU A 23 6.68 -3.27 -7.61
C LEU A 23 6.08 -3.62 -6.25
N ALA A 24 4.83 -3.26 -5.98
CA ALA A 24 4.20 -3.48 -4.68
C ALA A 24 4.25 -4.96 -4.23
N PRO A 25 3.88 -5.98 -5.04
CA PRO A 25 4.03 -7.40 -4.70
C PRO A 25 5.45 -7.84 -4.35
N ILE A 26 6.43 -7.34 -5.11
CA ILE A 26 7.84 -7.69 -4.91
C ILE A 26 8.33 -7.12 -3.57
N LEU A 27 8.01 -5.84 -3.32
CA LEU A 27 8.40 -5.14 -2.11
C LEU A 27 7.65 -5.65 -0.89
N GLY A 28 6.33 -5.83 -0.96
CA GLY A 28 5.49 -6.32 0.14
C GLY A 28 5.88 -7.73 0.56
N GLY A 29 6.12 -8.62 -0.40
CA GLY A 29 6.65 -9.95 -0.15
C GLY A 29 8.05 -9.94 0.49
N ALA A 30 8.97 -9.12 -0.03
CA ALA A 30 10.31 -8.99 0.53
C ALA A 30 10.30 -8.44 1.96
N LEU A 31 9.53 -7.37 2.22
CA LEU A 31 9.41 -6.74 3.53
C LEU A 31 8.77 -7.70 4.56
N SER A 32 7.74 -8.44 4.14
CA SER A 32 7.06 -9.41 5.00
C SER A 32 7.96 -10.58 5.41
N ARG A 33 8.88 -11.00 4.53
CA ARG A 33 9.85 -12.08 4.83
C ARG A 33 11.05 -11.59 5.63
N SER A 34 11.63 -10.46 5.24
CA SER A 34 12.89 -9.98 5.81
C SER A 34 12.70 -9.27 7.15
N CYS A 35 11.55 -8.64 7.39
CA CYS A 35 11.33 -7.78 8.54
C CYS A 35 9.94 -7.95 9.19
N PRO A 36 9.52 -9.18 9.56
CA PRO A 36 8.17 -9.43 10.09
C PRO A 36 7.85 -8.61 11.34
N GLY A 37 8.83 -8.43 12.24
CA GLY A 37 8.66 -7.64 13.47
C GLY A 37 8.49 -6.14 13.25
N GLN A 38 8.76 -5.62 12.05
CA GLN A 38 8.61 -4.19 11.73
C GLN A 38 7.34 -3.88 10.92
N LEU A 39 6.54 -4.88 10.56
CA LEU A 39 5.36 -4.69 9.73
C LEU A 39 4.35 -3.71 10.32
N ALA A 40 4.09 -3.77 11.62
CA ALA A 40 3.20 -2.82 12.29
C ALA A 40 3.67 -1.37 12.15
N LYS A 41 4.98 -1.14 12.33
CA LYS A 41 5.60 0.18 12.16
C LYS A 41 5.55 0.64 10.70
N LEU A 42 5.77 -0.28 9.76
CA LEU A 42 5.68 0.00 8.34
C LEU A 42 4.26 0.39 7.93
N VAL A 43 3.24 -0.39 8.33
CA VAL A 43 1.82 -0.09 8.08
C VAL A 43 1.46 1.29 8.63
N GLY A 44 1.87 1.60 9.86
CA GLY A 44 1.65 2.93 10.45
C GLY A 44 2.31 4.07 9.64
N ARG A 45 3.52 3.86 9.12
CA ARG A 45 4.21 4.85 8.26
C ARG A 45 3.55 4.99 6.90
N LEU A 46 3.15 3.91 6.26
CA LEU A 46 2.44 3.94 4.98
C LEU A 46 1.06 4.62 5.12
N GLY A 47 0.37 4.40 6.24
CA GLY A 47 -0.87 5.10 6.56
C GLY A 47 -0.72 6.63 6.63
N GLN A 48 0.45 7.14 7.01
CA GLN A 48 0.72 8.59 6.94
C GLN A 48 0.80 9.08 5.49
N TYR A 49 1.46 8.33 4.61
CA TYR A 49 1.59 8.68 3.19
C TYR A 49 0.30 8.51 2.38
N SER A 50 -0.65 7.70 2.86
CA SER A 50 -1.99 7.59 2.26
C SER A 50 -2.76 8.91 2.26
N ARG A 51 -2.36 9.87 3.09
CA ARG A 51 -2.95 11.22 3.20
C ARG A 51 -2.03 12.31 2.65
N SER A 52 -1.01 11.96 1.89
CA SER A 52 -0.11 12.94 1.28
C SER A 52 -0.84 13.85 0.29
N ALA A 53 -0.41 15.11 0.17
CA ALA A 53 -0.90 16.02 -0.85
C ALA A 53 -0.65 15.50 -2.28
N LEU A 54 0.40 14.70 -2.47
CA LEU A 54 0.82 14.21 -3.78
C LEU A 54 0.14 12.88 -4.13
N PRO A 55 -0.66 12.81 -5.21
CA PRO A 55 -1.33 11.56 -5.62
C PRO A 55 -0.38 10.36 -5.83
N PRO A 56 0.83 10.51 -6.41
CA PRO A 56 1.76 9.39 -6.54
C PRO A 56 2.16 8.77 -5.20
N GLN A 57 2.33 9.57 -4.15
CA GLN A 57 2.68 9.08 -2.82
C GLN A 57 1.53 8.31 -2.18
N ARG A 58 0.31 8.84 -2.31
CA ARG A 58 -0.91 8.14 -1.88
C ARG A 58 -1.03 6.79 -2.60
N CYS A 59 -0.93 6.81 -3.92
CA CYS A 59 -1.00 5.62 -4.77
C CYS A 59 0.00 4.54 -4.37
N ALA A 60 1.29 4.88 -4.24
CA ALA A 60 2.34 3.95 -3.82
C ALA A 60 2.07 3.36 -2.44
N SER A 61 1.68 4.20 -1.47
CA SER A 61 1.43 3.77 -0.11
C SER A 61 0.24 2.81 -0.02
N LEU A 62 -0.85 3.12 -0.73
CA LEU A 62 -2.08 2.33 -0.71
C LEU A 62 -1.91 1.01 -1.48
N ALA A 63 -1.15 1.01 -2.57
CA ALA A 63 -0.79 -0.20 -3.30
C ALA A 63 0.04 -1.16 -2.45
N LEU A 64 1.06 -0.64 -1.75
CA LEU A 64 1.89 -1.47 -0.87
C LEU A 64 1.10 -1.96 0.35
N LEU A 65 0.23 -1.12 0.94
CA LEU A 65 -0.66 -1.53 2.02
C LEU A 65 -1.60 -2.66 1.59
N ALA A 66 -2.23 -2.52 0.43
CA ALA A 66 -3.10 -3.57 -0.12
C ALA A 66 -2.35 -4.88 -0.34
N ASP A 67 -1.12 -4.81 -0.85
CA ASP A 67 -0.31 -5.99 -1.11
C ASP A 67 0.13 -6.70 0.18
N LEU A 68 0.39 -5.96 1.27
CA LEU A 68 0.71 -6.56 2.56
C LEU A 68 -0.40 -7.48 3.12
N LEU A 69 -1.66 -7.30 2.69
CA LEU A 69 -2.77 -8.22 3.03
C LEU A 69 -2.58 -9.63 2.47
N ASN A 70 -1.81 -9.80 1.37
CA ASN A 70 -1.50 -11.11 0.82
C ASN A 70 -0.45 -11.88 1.63
N TYR A 71 0.15 -11.24 2.63
CA TYR A 71 1.27 -11.78 3.39
C TYR A 71 0.98 -11.77 4.91
N ARG A 72 2.03 -11.56 5.71
CA ARG A 72 2.02 -11.71 7.17
C ARG A 72 1.12 -10.70 7.88
N CYS A 73 0.63 -9.65 7.22
CA CYS A 73 -0.38 -8.79 7.84
C CYS A 73 -1.71 -9.54 8.05
N ASN A 74 -2.02 -10.56 7.25
CA ASN A 74 -3.19 -11.44 7.44
C ASN A 74 -3.05 -12.40 8.66
N ASP A 75 -1.88 -12.45 9.30
CA ASP A 75 -1.69 -13.20 10.55
C ASP A 75 -2.04 -12.36 11.80
N ASN A 76 -2.34 -11.06 11.64
CA ASN A 76 -2.62 -10.16 12.75
C ASN A 76 -3.89 -9.33 12.48
N PRO A 77 -5.00 -9.58 13.20
CA PRO A 77 -6.28 -8.93 12.94
C PRO A 77 -6.22 -7.40 13.08
N VAL A 78 -5.41 -6.88 14.02
CA VAL A 78 -5.25 -5.44 14.22
C VAL A 78 -4.57 -4.78 13.01
N LEU A 79 -3.60 -5.48 12.39
CA LEU A 79 -2.95 -4.99 11.18
C LEU A 79 -3.89 -5.06 9.97
N VAL A 80 -4.68 -6.13 9.86
CA VAL A 80 -5.72 -6.24 8.83
C VAL A 80 -6.68 -5.06 8.92
N GLU A 81 -7.28 -4.82 10.10
CA GLU A 81 -8.20 -3.70 10.30
C GLU A 81 -7.56 -2.34 9.99
N SER A 82 -6.31 -2.13 10.43
CA SER A 82 -5.58 -0.89 10.15
C SER A 82 -5.39 -0.66 8.65
N VAL A 83 -5.04 -1.71 7.92
CA VAL A 83 -4.86 -1.66 6.47
C VAL A 83 -6.21 -1.41 5.78
N LEU A 84 -7.26 -2.14 6.14
CA LEU A 84 -8.60 -1.98 5.55
C LEU A 84 -9.18 -0.59 5.80
N ALA A 85 -9.06 -0.07 7.03
CA ALA A 85 -9.47 1.28 7.37
C ALA A 85 -8.74 2.34 6.53
N THR A 86 -7.46 2.10 6.24
CA THR A 86 -6.66 2.98 5.37
C THR A 86 -7.06 2.84 3.90
N LEU A 87 -7.32 1.63 3.40
CA LEU A 87 -7.75 1.43 2.01
C LEU A 87 -9.13 2.05 1.73
N ASN A 88 -10.03 2.04 2.71
CA ASN A 88 -11.35 2.65 2.62
C ASN A 88 -11.28 4.17 2.34
N THR A 89 -10.24 4.87 2.81
CA THR A 89 -10.06 6.30 2.48
C THR A 89 -9.71 6.48 1.00
N GLY A 90 -8.89 5.60 0.44
CA GLY A 90 -8.47 5.65 -0.96
C GLY A 90 -9.57 5.29 -1.96
N TRP A 91 -10.61 4.55 -1.55
CA TRP A 91 -11.77 4.30 -2.42
C TRP A 91 -12.52 5.58 -2.82
N LYS A 92 -12.42 6.63 -1.98
CA LYS A 92 -13.06 7.93 -2.18
C LYS A 92 -12.04 9.03 -2.56
N ASP A 93 -10.82 8.65 -2.93
CA ASP A 93 -9.78 9.63 -3.29
C ASP A 93 -10.19 10.46 -4.52
N GLU A 94 -9.75 11.70 -4.60
CA GLU A 94 -10.03 12.60 -5.71
C GLU A 94 -9.29 12.17 -6.99
N ASP A 95 -8.08 11.59 -6.88
CA ASP A 95 -7.31 11.13 -8.03
C ASP A 95 -7.79 9.74 -8.49
N PRO A 96 -8.17 9.56 -9.76
CA PRO A 96 -8.68 8.30 -10.29
C PRO A 96 -7.69 7.13 -10.19
N ARG A 97 -6.38 7.39 -10.25
CA ARG A 97 -5.35 6.36 -10.16
C ARG A 97 -5.23 5.83 -8.73
N VAL A 98 -5.39 6.70 -7.74
CA VAL A 98 -5.42 6.30 -6.33
C VAL A 98 -6.62 5.40 -6.07
N ARG A 99 -7.81 5.78 -6.57
CA ARG A 99 -9.00 4.92 -6.49
C ARG A 99 -8.78 3.56 -7.17
N ALA A 100 -8.22 3.56 -8.37
CA ALA A 100 -7.94 2.32 -9.10
C ALA A 100 -6.95 1.41 -8.35
N ALA A 101 -5.91 1.97 -7.75
CA ALA A 101 -4.94 1.21 -6.94
C ALA A 101 -5.62 0.56 -5.73
N CYS A 102 -6.44 1.31 -4.98
CA CYS A 102 -7.17 0.78 -3.84
C CYS A 102 -8.21 -0.28 -4.22
N LEU A 103 -8.90 -0.12 -5.35
CA LEU A 103 -9.88 -1.10 -5.82
C LEU A 103 -9.22 -2.40 -6.27
N ARG A 104 -8.08 -2.34 -6.97
CA ARG A 104 -7.28 -3.54 -7.27
C ARG A 104 -6.85 -4.25 -5.99
N GLY A 105 -6.42 -3.47 -5.00
CA GLY A 105 -6.06 -3.96 -3.68
C GLY A 105 -7.21 -4.58 -2.89
N ALA A 106 -8.44 -4.14 -3.11
CA ALA A 106 -9.62 -4.67 -2.43
C ALA A 106 -9.91 -6.14 -2.80
N ALA A 107 -9.44 -6.62 -3.96
CA ALA A 107 -9.52 -8.04 -4.30
C ALA A 107 -8.77 -8.94 -3.30
N ASN A 108 -7.72 -8.40 -2.64
CA ASN A 108 -6.94 -9.13 -1.64
C ASN A 108 -7.74 -9.37 -0.34
N VAL A 109 -8.81 -8.60 -0.09
CA VAL A 109 -9.74 -8.84 1.03
C VAL A 109 -10.39 -10.21 0.89
N GLY A 110 -10.69 -10.62 -0.34
CA GLY A 110 -11.19 -11.96 -0.64
C GLY A 110 -10.20 -13.07 -0.31
N GLN A 111 -8.93 -12.78 -0.01
CA GLN A 111 -7.92 -13.77 0.41
C GLN A 111 -7.62 -13.73 1.91
N LEU A 112 -8.31 -12.88 2.68
CA LEU A 112 -8.22 -12.91 4.13
C LEU A 112 -8.66 -14.28 4.67
N LYS A 113 -8.04 -14.71 5.76
CA LYS A 113 -8.46 -15.95 6.46
C LYS A 113 -9.93 -15.80 6.88
N ASP A 114 -10.71 -16.89 6.91
CA ASP A 114 -12.16 -16.83 7.19
C ASP A 114 -12.51 -16.17 8.54
N GLN A 115 -11.55 -16.06 9.47
CA GLN A 115 -11.70 -15.34 10.74
C GLN A 115 -11.68 -13.81 10.59
N HIS A 116 -11.29 -13.30 9.42
CA HIS A 116 -11.06 -11.88 9.11
C HIS A 116 -11.86 -11.38 7.89
N ARG A 117 -12.62 -12.27 7.22
CA ARG A 117 -13.56 -11.92 6.13
C ARG A 117 -14.89 -11.46 6.72
#